data_AF-A0A1H3NZY2-F1
#
_entry.id   AF-A0A1H3NZY2-F1
#
_cell.length_a   1.000
_cell.length_b   1.000
_cell.length_c   1.000
_cell.angle_alpha   90.00
_cell.angle_beta   90.00
_cell.angle_gamma   90.00
#
_symmetry.space_group_name_H-M   'P 1'
#
loop_
_entity.id
_entity.type
_entity.pdbx_description
1 polymer ?
#
loop_
_entity_poly.entity_id
_entity_poly.type
_entity_poly.pdbx_seq_one_letter_code
_entity_poly.pdbx_strand_id
1 'polypeptide(L)' 'MAMPQKIMKEEEDLDKKHPFTSTITAENKRRLVNYQSNKPGGAKTTDVVNQALELFFDSRSQFADAEPPKPRRR' A
#
# COMPACT_ATOMS: atom_id res chain seq x y z
N MET A 1 -20.84 -40.95 -1.37
CA MET A 1 -21.08 -39.52 -1.69
C MET A 1 -19.92 -38.73 -1.09
N ALA A 2 -19.00 -38.24 -1.92
CA ALA A 2 -17.80 -37.52 -1.48
C ALA A 2 -18.05 -36.00 -1.58
N MET A 3 -17.70 -35.28 -0.52
CA MET A 3 -17.90 -33.83 -0.41
C MET A 3 -16.98 -33.05 -1.36
N PRO A 4 -17.41 -31.89 -1.90
CA PRO A 4 -16.53 -31.05 -2.68
C PRO A 4 -15.58 -30.28 -1.75
N GLN A 5 -14.30 -30.65 -1.79
CA GLN A 5 -13.20 -29.77 -1.41
C GLN A 5 -13.15 -28.62 -2.42
N LYS A 6 -13.40 -27.38 -1.98
CA LYS A 6 -13.06 -26.22 -2.79
C LYS A 6 -12.79 -24.98 -1.94
N ILE A 7 -11.59 -24.46 -2.15
CA ILE A 7 -11.15 -23.07 -1.94
C ILE A 7 -10.68 -22.77 -0.50
N MET A 8 -9.58 -23.41 -0.10
CA MET A 8 -8.55 -22.74 0.71
C MET A 8 -7.61 -22.07 -0.31
N LYS A 9 -7.80 -20.78 -0.59
CA LYS A 9 -6.97 -20.02 -1.55
C LYS A 9 -6.87 -18.53 -1.23
N GLU A 10 -7.04 -18.15 0.04
CA GLU A 10 -7.09 -16.74 0.44
C GLU A 10 -5.89 -16.29 1.31
N GLU A 11 -4.99 -17.18 1.72
CA GLU A 11 -3.91 -16.81 2.66
C GLU A 11 -2.52 -16.62 2.02
N GLU A 12 -2.32 -16.94 0.73
CA GLU A 12 -0.95 -17.00 0.13
C GLU A 12 -0.51 -15.73 -0.63
N ASP A 13 -1.37 -14.73 -0.81
CA ASP A 13 -1.07 -13.55 -1.66
C ASP A 13 -0.87 -12.24 -0.87
N LEU A 14 -0.91 -12.27 0.47
CA LEU A 14 -0.79 -11.06 1.31
C LEU A 14 0.64 -10.51 1.40
N ASP A 15 1.67 -11.32 1.11
CA ASP A 15 3.08 -10.90 1.23
C ASP A 15 3.71 -10.38 -0.07
N LYS A 16 2.96 -10.34 -1.18
CA LYS A 16 3.50 -9.81 -2.44
C LYS A 16 3.46 -8.29 -2.42
N LYS A 17 4.62 -7.68 -2.27
CA LYS A 17 4.80 -6.23 -2.49
C LYS A 17 4.38 -5.88 -3.92
N HIS A 18 3.27 -5.17 -4.06
CA HIS A 18 2.80 -4.69 -5.34
C HIS A 18 3.50 -3.37 -5.70
N PRO A 19 4.34 -3.34 -6.75
CA PRO A 19 4.91 -2.08 -7.20
C PRO A 19 3.80 -1.21 -7.77
N PHE A 20 3.79 0.06 -7.36
CA PHE A 20 2.90 1.07 -7.95
C PHE A 20 3.70 2.31 -8.33
N THR A 21 3.19 3.06 -9.30
CA THR A 21 3.74 4.35 -9.70
C THR A 21 2.69 5.43 -9.44
N SER A 22 3.12 6.57 -8.91
CA SER A 22 2.27 7.73 -8.70
C SER A 22 3.02 8.99 -9.07
N THR A 23 2.31 9.96 -9.62
CA THR A 23 2.82 11.32 -9.79
C THR A 23 2.56 12.12 -8.52
N ILE A 24 3.50 12.97 -8.15
CA ILE A 24 3.36 13.91 -7.03
C ILE A 24 3.68 15.31 -7.52
N THR A 25 3.13 16.32 -6.85
CA THR A 25 3.43 17.72 -7.15
C THR A 25 4.89 18.06 -6.84
N ALA A 26 5.42 19.09 -7.50
CA ALA A 26 6.78 19.58 -7.26
C ALA A 26 6.98 20.03 -5.80
N GLU A 27 5.93 20.58 -5.17
CA GLU A 27 5.93 20.96 -3.77
C GLU A 27 6.06 19.73 -2.85
N ASN A 28 5.26 18.70 -3.07
CA ASN A 28 5.34 17.46 -2.28
C ASN A 28 6.69 16.77 -2.43
N LYS A 29 7.30 16.84 -3.62
CA LYS A 29 8.66 16.37 -3.84
C LYS A 29 9.69 17.12 -2.98
N ARG A 30 9.58 18.44 -2.87
CA ARG A 30 10.47 19.24 -2.00
C ARG A 30 10.29 18.88 -0.52
N ARG A 31 9.04 18.74 -0.06
CA ARG A 31 8.72 18.34 1.32
C ARG A 31 9.30 16.96 1.65
N LEU A 32 9.17 16.01 0.72
CA LEU A 32 9.74 14.67 0.85
C LEU A 32 11.27 14.70 1.01
N VAL A 33 11.98 15.43 0.15
CA VAL A 33 13.45 15.55 0.22
C VAL A 33 13.87 16.16 1.56
N ASN A 34 13.21 17.23 2.02
CA ASN A 34 13.51 17.86 3.30
C ASN A 34 13.30 16.89 4.48
N TYR A 35 12.22 16.12 4.45
CA TYR A 35 11.94 15.12 5.49
C TYR A 35 13.01 14.02 5.53
N GLN A 36 13.45 13.53 4.37
CA GLN A 36 14.50 12.52 4.28
C GLN A 36 15.84 13.01 4.83
N SER A 37 16.20 14.26 4.54
CA SER A 37 17.44 14.90 5.04
C SER A 37 17.44 15.11 6.56
N ASN A 38 16.26 15.31 7.16
CA ASN A 38 16.13 15.57 8.59
C ASN A 38 15.95 14.30 9.45
N LYS A 39 15.68 13.13 8.84
CA LYS A 39 15.53 11.88 9.60
C LYS A 39 16.90 11.24 9.88
N PRO A 40 17.24 10.93 11.14
CA PRO A 40 18.48 10.24 11.46
C PRO A 40 18.49 8.85 10.80
N GLY A 41 19.54 8.57 10.02
CA GLY A 41 19.69 7.31 9.26
C GLY A 41 19.21 7.34 7.82
N GLY A 42 18.62 8.45 7.34
CA GLY A 42 18.18 8.62 5.95
C GLY A 42 16.99 7.72 5.59
N ALA A 43 15.79 8.29 5.54
CA ALA A 43 14.60 7.51 5.19
C ALA A 43 14.52 7.26 3.67
N LYS A 44 14.28 5.99 3.27
CA LYS A 44 14.00 5.69 1.86
C LYS A 44 12.65 6.27 1.47
N THR A 45 12.55 6.74 0.23
CA THR A 45 11.31 7.33 -0.30
C THR A 45 10.11 6.39 -0.14
N THR A 46 10.32 5.10 -0.38
CA THR A 46 9.31 4.05 -0.22
C THR A 46 8.74 3.99 1.19
N ASP A 47 9.60 4.09 2.20
CA ASP A 47 9.21 3.91 3.60
C ASP A 47 8.40 5.13 4.08
N VAL A 48 8.81 6.33 3.64
CA VAL A 48 8.07 7.57 3.92
C VAL A 48 6.69 7.56 3.25
N VAL A 49 6.62 7.09 2.00
CA VAL A 49 5.35 7.01 1.27
C VAL A 49 4.43 5.97 1.89
N ASN A 50 4.93 4.78 2.24
CA ASN A 50 4.12 3.75 2.90
C ASN A 50 3.59 4.23 4.25
N GLN A 51 4.44 4.84 5.08
CA GLN A 51 4.01 5.39 6.37
C GLN A 51 2.94 6.49 6.20
N ALA A 52 3.06 7.35 5.19
CA ALA A 52 2.06 8.36 4.89
C ALA A 52 0.73 7.75 4.42
N LEU A 53 0.77 6.67 3.64
CA LEU A 53 -0.41 5.94 3.20
C LEU A 53 -1.09 5.21 4.36
N GLU A 54 -0.33 4.53 5.22
CA GLU A 54 -0.84 3.89 6.44
C GLU A 54 -1.61 4.91 7.30
N LEU A 55 -0.98 6.04 7.66
CA LEU A 55 -1.62 7.10 8.44
C LEU A 55 -2.88 7.67 7.75
N PHE A 56 -2.88 7.76 6.42
CA PHE A 56 -4.03 8.23 5.65
C PHE A 56 -5.20 7.25 5.73
N PHE A 57 -4.95 5.96 5.61
CA PHE A 57 -5.99 4.93 5.71
C PHE A 57 -6.46 4.76 7.17
N ASP A 58 -5.54 4.77 8.14
CA ASP A 58 -5.87 4.68 9.57
C ASP A 58 -6.75 5.86 10.02
N SER A 59 -6.48 7.07 9.51
CA SER A 59 -7.31 8.26 9.81
C SER A 59 -8.65 8.30 9.05
N ARG A 60 -8.87 7.39 8.09
CA ARG A 60 -10.07 7.34 7.27
C ARG A 60 -10.64 5.93 7.20
N SER A 61 -11.30 5.54 8.29
CA SER A 61 -12.03 4.27 8.42
C SER A 61 -12.98 3.97 7.25
N GLN A 62 -13.50 5.00 6.57
CA GLN A 62 -14.34 4.86 5.36
C GLN A 62 -13.67 4.15 4.17
N PHE A 63 -12.34 4.00 4.17
CA PHE A 63 -11.58 3.30 3.12
C PHE A 63 -10.93 2.00 3.61
N ALA A 64 -11.05 1.66 4.90
CA ALA A 64 -10.41 0.49 5.48
C ALA A 64 -11.06 -0.83 4.99
N ASP A 65 -12.38 -0.83 4.76
CA ASP A 65 -13.15 -1.99 4.30
C ASP A 65 -13.45 -1.98 2.78
N ALA A 66 -12.80 -1.11 2.02
CA ALA A 66 -13.01 -1.09 0.57
C ALA A 66 -12.43 -2.36 -0.06
N GLU A 67 -13.30 -3.31 -0.43
CA GLU A 67 -12.89 -4.54 -1.13
C GLU A 67 -11.98 -4.19 -2.32
N PRO A 68 -10.79 -4.81 -2.42
CA PRO A 68 -9.91 -4.55 -3.54
C PRO A 68 -10.63 -4.91 -4.84
N PRO A 69 -10.59 -4.04 -5.87
CA PRO A 69 -11.33 -4.27 -7.10
C PRO A 69 -10.89 -5.60 -7.73
N LYS A 70 -11.86 -6.49 -7.94
CA LYS A 70 -11.62 -7.84 -8.46
C LYS A 70 -10.87 -7.74 -9.80
N PRO A 71 -9.71 -8.42 -9.95
CA PRO A 71 -8.94 -8.33 -11.19
C PRO A 71 -9.78 -8.86 -12.35
N ARG A 72 -10.03 -8.01 -13.36
CA ARG A 72 -10.65 -8.43 -14.62
C ARG A 72 -9.67 -9.34 -15.35
N ARG A 73 -9.92 -10.66 -15.29
CA ARG A 73 -9.27 -11.62 -16.19
C ARG A 73 -9.67 -11.27 -17.61
N ARG A 74 -8.69 -10.91 -18.44
CA ARG A 74 -8.82 -10.88 -19.90
C ARG A 74 -8.60 -12.29 -20.44
#